data_AF-A0A1R4IY90-F1
#
_entry.id   AF-A0A1R4IY90-F1
#
_cell.length_a   1.000
_cell.length_b   1.000
_cell.length_c   1.000
_cell.angle_alpha   90.00
_cell.angle_beta   90.00
_cell.angle_gamma   90.00
#
_symmetry.space_group_name_H-M   'P 1'
#
loop_
_entity.id
_entity.type
_entity.pdbx_description
1 polymer ?
#
loop_
_entity_poly.entity_id
_entity_poly.type
_entity_poly.pdbx_seq_one_letter_code
_entity_poly.pdbx_strand_id
1 'polypeptide(L)'
;MIKTTLMNLTSHKSYHLPIIVMIGGMAFLSGCSHYTKKNAPTIASDQSAATTFDHQASRNNGAWGAVYMSDDELTHPPINIVDVESIPKMAEDANLQKWLTKFEGSTQGKTGFFTTNGKKLYNDSCAGCHMSKGEGAQGAGYYPPLANNSKMQSKYYIISVVMNGLRGMPSFHSMMNDEQIAAVTQYVHSDLNAFTDTVTAANVAQLRHEFPPGSDPSE
;
A
#
# COMPACT_ATOMS: atom_id res chain seq x y z
N MET A 1 -49.72 7.66 -43.92
CA MET A 1 -50.46 8.94 -44.01
C MET A 1 -49.84 9.91 -43.04
N ILE A 2 -49.26 10.97 -43.59
CA ILE A 2 -48.58 12.08 -42.92
C ILE A 2 -49.63 12.96 -42.26
N LYS A 3 -49.44 13.37 -41.01
CA LYS A 3 -50.10 14.58 -40.50
C LYS A 3 -49.24 15.29 -39.47
N THR A 4 -48.30 16.07 -40.01
CA THR A 4 -47.81 17.31 -39.43
C THR A 4 -49.00 18.27 -39.28
N THR A 5 -49.22 18.86 -38.11
CA THR A 5 -50.04 20.07 -38.00
C THR A 5 -49.41 21.01 -37.00
N LEU A 6 -49.08 22.18 -37.54
CA LEU A 6 -48.47 23.34 -36.94
C LEU A 6 -49.44 24.10 -36.01
N MET A 7 -48.85 24.73 -34.99
CA MET A 7 -49.11 26.07 -34.45
C MET A 7 -50.57 26.52 -34.19
N ASN A 8 -50.83 27.02 -32.97
CA ASN A 8 -51.15 28.44 -32.87
C ASN A 8 -50.82 29.08 -31.52
N LEU A 9 -50.39 30.33 -31.63
CA LEU A 9 -49.99 31.27 -30.59
C LEU A 9 -51.19 31.88 -29.86
N THR A 10 -51.02 32.13 -28.56
CA THR A 10 -51.65 33.22 -27.76
C THR A 10 -50.71 33.48 -26.58
N SER A 11 -50.51 34.66 -25.97
CA SER A 11 -50.89 36.04 -26.22
C SER A 11 -49.90 36.87 -25.37
N HIS A 12 -49.54 38.05 -25.85
CA HIS A 12 -48.56 38.98 -25.27
C HIS A 12 -48.93 39.48 -23.86
N LYS A 13 -47.91 39.61 -23.00
CA LYS A 13 -47.92 40.62 -21.94
C LYS A 13 -46.58 41.35 -21.92
N SER A 14 -46.59 42.53 -22.53
CA SER A 14 -45.50 43.49 -22.56
C SER A 14 -45.36 44.14 -21.19
N TYR A 15 -44.18 44.01 -20.57
CA TYR A 15 -43.74 44.86 -19.48
C TYR A 15 -42.49 45.59 -19.93
N HIS A 16 -42.66 46.89 -20.18
CA HIS A 16 -41.56 47.82 -20.41
C HIS A 16 -40.85 48.07 -19.07
N LEU A 17 -39.58 47.68 -18.97
CA LEU A 17 -38.65 48.17 -17.95
C LEU A 17 -37.54 48.97 -18.66
N PRO A 18 -37.17 50.16 -18.15
CA PRO A 18 -36.28 51.09 -18.84
C PRO A 18 -34.84 50.57 -18.89
N ILE A 19 -34.26 50.63 -20.08
CA ILE A 19 -32.85 50.37 -20.36
C ILE A 19 -32.03 51.49 -19.70
N ILE A 20 -31.43 51.18 -18.56
CA ILE A 20 -30.36 51.98 -17.95
C ILE A 20 -29.07 51.64 -18.72
N VAL A 21 -28.64 52.58 -19.56
CA VAL A 21 -27.32 52.58 -20.19
C VAL A 21 -26.30 52.89 -19.09
N MET A 22 -25.72 51.84 -18.50
CA MET A 22 -24.51 51.92 -17.70
C MET A 22 -23.31 51.62 -18.59
N ILE A 23 -22.59 52.69 -18.94
CA ILE A 23 -21.24 52.65 -19.49
C ILE A 23 -20.35 52.03 -18.42
N GLY A 24 -20.02 50.75 -18.57
CA GLY A 24 -19.13 50.01 -17.66
C GLY A 24 -18.13 49.21 -18.48
N GLY A 25 -16.85 49.54 -18.34
CA GLY A 25 -15.76 49.08 -19.19
C GLY A 25 -15.66 47.56 -19.33
N MET A 26 -15.40 47.11 -20.56
CA MET A 26 -14.86 45.79 -20.84
C MET A 26 -13.48 45.66 -20.18
N ALA A 27 -13.45 45.18 -18.94
CA ALA A 27 -12.26 44.55 -18.41
C ALA A 27 -12.16 43.17 -19.05
N PHE A 28 -11.50 43.10 -20.21
CA PHE A 28 -10.88 41.86 -20.64
C PHE A 28 -9.89 41.46 -19.53
N LEU A 29 -10.27 40.47 -18.71
CA LEU A 29 -9.33 39.75 -17.87
C LEU A 29 -8.40 38.99 -18.82
N SER A 30 -7.41 39.73 -19.31
CA SER A 30 -6.23 39.21 -20.01
C SER A 30 -5.64 38.10 -19.17
N GLY A 31 -5.36 36.99 -19.83
CA GLY A 31 -5.09 35.70 -19.22
C GLY A 31 -4.05 35.75 -18.11
N CYS A 32 -4.15 34.75 -17.23
CA CYS A 32 -3.03 34.31 -16.41
C CYS A 32 -1.84 34.10 -17.33
N SER A 33 -0.91 35.06 -17.31
CA SER A 33 0.30 34.99 -18.09
C SER A 33 1.07 33.76 -17.63
N HIS A 34 1.10 32.72 -18.47
CA HIS A 34 2.01 31.60 -18.32
C HIS A 34 3.44 32.11 -18.57
N TYR A 35 4.00 32.86 -17.62
CA TYR A 35 5.44 33.05 -17.53
C TYR A 35 6.06 31.74 -17.02
N THR A 36 6.31 30.82 -17.95
CA THR A 36 7.18 29.67 -17.68
C THR A 36 8.63 30.15 -17.72
N LYS A 37 9.09 30.81 -16.65
CA LYS A 37 10.54 30.86 -16.44
C LYS A 37 10.96 29.43 -16.13
N LYS A 38 11.68 28.78 -17.05
CA LYS A 38 12.49 27.60 -16.71
C LYS A 38 13.35 28.01 -15.52
N ASN A 39 13.18 27.31 -14.40
CA ASN A 39 13.88 27.52 -13.13
C ASN A 39 13.42 28.75 -12.32
N ALA A 40 12.10 29.01 -12.25
CA ALA A 40 11.58 29.85 -11.17
C ALA A 40 11.98 29.21 -9.82
N PRO A 41 12.76 29.90 -8.96
CA PRO A 41 13.15 29.35 -7.67
C PRO A 41 11.89 29.16 -6.84
N THR A 42 11.62 27.91 -6.49
CA THR A 42 10.58 27.56 -5.52
C THR A 42 11.21 27.47 -4.14
N ILE A 43 10.41 27.46 -3.06
CA ILE A 43 10.91 27.16 -1.70
C ILE A 43 11.65 25.82 -1.66
N ALA A 44 11.35 24.90 -2.61
CA ALA A 44 12.03 23.63 -2.78
C ALA A 44 13.34 23.70 -3.59
N SER A 45 13.64 24.84 -4.23
CA SER A 45 14.86 25.04 -5.02
C SER A 45 16.05 25.47 -4.15
N ASP A 46 15.81 26.01 -2.95
CA ASP A 46 16.84 26.25 -1.95
C ASP A 46 16.99 25.02 -1.03
N GLN A 47 17.39 23.88 -1.62
CA GLN A 47 18.16 22.92 -0.83
C GLN A 47 19.55 23.52 -0.64
N SER A 48 19.65 24.35 0.40
CA SER A 48 20.93 24.68 1.03
C SER A 48 21.76 23.40 1.13
N ALA A 49 23.02 23.50 0.70
CA ALA A 49 23.99 22.40 0.61
C ALA A 49 23.83 21.41 1.75
N ALA A 50 23.98 20.11 1.45
CA ALA A 50 23.89 18.99 2.40
C ALA A 50 24.33 19.43 3.79
N THR A 51 23.35 19.76 4.64
CA THR A 51 23.63 20.05 6.03
C THR A 51 24.07 18.73 6.60
N THR A 52 25.30 18.69 7.12
CA THR A 52 25.73 17.58 7.96
C THR A 52 24.82 17.62 9.18
N PHE A 53 23.71 16.90 9.13
CA PHE A 53 22.79 16.81 10.24
C PHE A 53 23.46 15.94 11.29
N ASP A 54 24.05 16.59 12.28
CA ASP A 54 24.57 15.90 13.44
C ASP A 54 23.38 15.45 14.31
N HIS A 55 22.92 14.22 14.04
CA HIS A 55 21.85 13.57 14.80
C HIS A 55 22.17 13.50 16.31
N GLN A 56 23.46 13.55 16.67
CA GLN A 56 23.92 13.50 18.04
C GLN A 56 23.91 14.88 18.70
N ALA A 57 24.27 15.94 17.97
CA ALA A 57 24.12 17.32 18.44
C ALA A 57 22.67 17.58 18.89
N SER A 58 21.66 17.12 18.13
CA SER A 58 20.26 17.30 18.51
C SER A 58 19.88 16.66 19.86
N ARG A 59 20.55 15.58 20.30
CA ARG A 59 20.26 14.91 21.58
C ARG A 59 20.88 15.65 22.76
N ASN A 60 22.06 16.23 22.53
CA ASN A 60 22.83 16.93 23.55
C ASN A 60 22.45 18.42 23.66
N ASN A 61 21.78 18.98 22.65
CA ASN A 61 21.39 20.40 22.62
C ASN A 61 20.07 20.71 23.35
N GLY A 62 19.76 19.99 24.42
CA GLY A 62 18.57 20.29 25.22
C GLY A 62 17.33 19.42 24.95
N ALA A 63 17.31 18.60 23.89
CA ALA A 63 16.10 17.87 23.49
C ALA A 63 16.06 16.44 24.07
N TRP A 64 15.00 16.18 24.84
CA TRP A 64 14.62 14.90 25.48
C TRP A 64 15.58 14.30 26.52
N GLY A 65 16.91 14.42 26.35
CA GLY A 65 17.90 13.92 27.33
C GLY A 65 18.33 14.94 28.39
N ALA A 66 18.42 16.22 28.00
CA ALA A 66 18.95 17.28 28.86
C ALA A 66 17.98 17.77 29.96
N VAL A 67 16.70 17.41 29.89
CA VAL A 67 15.68 17.77 30.90
C VAL A 67 16.02 17.20 32.29
N TYR A 68 16.86 16.17 32.33
CA TYR A 68 17.29 15.48 33.56
C TYR A 68 18.78 15.67 33.90
N MET A 69 19.51 16.49 33.15
CA MET A 69 20.95 16.72 33.36
C MET A 69 21.18 17.95 34.23
N SER A 70 22.24 17.92 35.05
CA SER A 70 22.65 19.08 35.83
C SER A 70 23.47 20.08 34.99
N ASP A 71 23.54 21.35 35.40
CA ASP A 71 24.35 22.37 34.71
C ASP A 71 25.82 21.94 34.57
N ASP A 72 26.36 21.24 35.57
CA ASP A 72 27.72 20.68 35.54
C ASP A 72 27.87 19.59 34.47
N GLU A 73 26.86 18.73 34.31
CA GLU A 73 26.84 17.65 33.32
C GLU A 73 26.75 18.17 31.88
N LEU A 74 26.10 19.32 31.66
CA LEU A 74 26.04 20.00 30.37
C LEU A 74 27.36 20.64 29.93
N THR A 75 28.29 20.87 30.86
CA THR A 75 29.62 21.42 30.55
C THR A 75 30.65 20.37 30.14
N HIS A 76 30.33 19.09 30.34
CA HIS A 76 31.22 17.99 29.94
C HIS A 76 31.22 17.81 28.41
N PRO A 77 32.35 17.39 27.82
CA PRO A 77 32.43 17.12 26.40
C PRO A 77 31.42 16.02 26.01
N PRO A 78 30.76 16.16 24.84
CA PRO A 78 29.73 15.22 24.41
C PRO A 78 30.29 13.81 24.31
N ILE A 79 29.72 12.88 25.08
CA ILE A 79 30.06 11.46 25.02
C ILE A 79 28.99 10.71 24.22
N ASN A 80 29.45 9.88 23.28
CA ASN A 80 28.59 8.88 22.68
C ASN A 80 28.45 7.72 23.67
N ILE A 81 27.26 7.58 24.28
CA ILE A 81 26.95 6.43 25.16
C ILE A 81 27.18 5.10 24.42
N VAL A 82 27.01 5.11 23.10
CA VAL A 82 27.27 3.98 22.21
C VAL A 82 28.24 4.44 21.13
N ASP A 83 29.42 3.82 21.07
CA ASP A 83 30.36 4.00 19.96
C ASP A 83 29.79 3.36 18.69
N VAL A 84 29.19 4.19 17.85
CA VAL A 84 28.57 3.76 16.59
C VAL A 84 29.60 3.30 15.55
N GLU A 85 30.86 3.69 15.68
CA GLU A 85 31.94 3.25 14.79
C GLU A 85 32.37 1.82 15.11
N SER A 86 32.21 1.39 16.36
CA SER A 86 32.44 0.01 16.80
C SER A 86 31.34 -0.97 16.39
N ILE A 87 30.19 -0.48 15.92
CA ILE A 87 29.08 -1.34 15.48
C ILE A 87 29.47 -1.98 14.14
N PRO A 88 29.52 -3.32 14.03
CA PRO A 88 29.80 -3.98 12.77
C PRO A 88 28.80 -3.55 11.70
N LYS A 89 29.25 -3.38 10.46
CA LYS A 89 28.33 -3.17 9.34
C LYS A 89 27.35 -4.33 9.28
N MET A 90 26.09 -4.07 8.94
CA MET A 90 25.05 -5.13 8.89
C MET A 90 25.47 -6.34 8.05
N ALA A 91 26.24 -6.14 6.97
CA ALA A 91 26.74 -7.24 6.14
C ALA A 91 27.77 -8.13 6.85
N GLU A 92 28.45 -7.62 7.88
CA GLU A 92 29.58 -8.24 8.57
C GLU A 92 29.20 -8.69 10.00
N ASP A 93 27.98 -8.42 10.46
CA ASP A 93 27.50 -8.85 11.77
C ASP A 93 27.08 -10.33 11.77
N ALA A 94 27.90 -11.18 12.39
CA ALA A 94 27.64 -12.60 12.56
C ALA A 94 26.37 -12.91 13.39
N ASN A 95 26.01 -12.06 14.34
CA ASN A 95 24.77 -12.19 15.10
C ASN A 95 23.57 -11.86 14.21
N LEU A 96 23.69 -10.86 13.33
CA LEU A 96 22.65 -10.60 12.34
C LEU A 96 22.44 -11.81 11.44
N GLN A 97 23.51 -12.44 10.91
CA GLN A 97 23.38 -13.65 10.08
C GLN A 97 22.68 -14.81 10.80
N LYS A 98 22.94 -14.97 12.10
CA LYS A 98 22.25 -15.94 12.96
C LYS A 98 20.75 -15.62 13.08
N TRP A 99 20.39 -14.36 13.25
CA TRP A 99 18.99 -13.93 13.27
C TRP A 99 18.31 -14.05 11.92
N LEU A 100 19.00 -13.74 10.82
CA LEU A 100 18.50 -13.90 9.45
C LEU A 100 18.22 -15.36 9.10
N THR A 101 19.08 -16.26 9.59
CA THR A 101 18.87 -17.70 9.44
C THR A 101 17.69 -18.17 10.30
N LYS A 102 17.57 -17.66 11.54
CA LYS A 102 16.46 -17.97 12.44
C LYS A 102 15.10 -17.47 11.93
N PHE A 103 15.09 -16.35 11.22
CA PHE A 103 13.87 -15.74 10.66
C PHE A 103 13.72 -15.95 9.15
N GLU A 104 14.46 -16.92 8.58
CA GLU A 104 14.33 -17.35 7.19
C GLU A 104 14.37 -16.21 6.15
N GLY A 105 15.46 -15.44 6.08
CA GLY A 105 15.81 -14.78 4.81
C GLY A 105 15.50 -13.29 4.67
N SER A 106 15.51 -12.49 5.75
CA SER A 106 15.59 -11.02 5.64
C SER A 106 16.97 -10.55 5.13
N THR A 107 17.46 -11.12 4.03
CA THR A 107 18.68 -10.66 3.38
C THR A 107 18.39 -9.37 2.63
N GLN A 108 19.07 -8.28 3.04
CA GLN A 108 19.16 -7.01 2.31
C GLN A 108 17.85 -6.23 2.14
N GLY A 109 17.06 -6.08 3.21
CA GLY A 109 15.98 -5.08 3.23
C GLY A 109 14.79 -5.37 2.30
N LYS A 110 14.71 -6.58 1.72
CA LYS A 110 13.49 -7.07 1.09
C LYS A 110 12.58 -7.63 2.17
N THR A 111 11.47 -6.96 2.45
CA THR A 111 10.36 -7.51 3.23
C THR A 111 9.57 -8.45 2.33
N GLY A 112 9.40 -9.72 2.68
CA GLY A 112 8.64 -10.65 1.83
C GLY A 112 8.55 -12.07 2.35
N PHE A 113 7.80 -12.91 1.64
CA PHE A 113 7.78 -14.34 1.85
C PHE A 113 9.05 -14.96 1.24
N PHE A 114 9.73 -15.85 1.96
CA PHE A 114 11.00 -16.46 1.49
C PHE A 114 10.92 -17.97 1.29
N THR A 115 9.85 -18.60 1.77
CA THR A 115 9.64 -20.05 1.68
C THR A 115 8.63 -20.38 0.58
N THR A 116 8.74 -21.58 0.01
CA THR A 116 7.72 -22.20 -0.86
C THR A 116 6.98 -23.34 -0.14
N ASN A 117 7.11 -23.43 1.19
CA ASN A 117 6.33 -24.36 1.98
C ASN A 117 4.92 -23.79 2.19
N GLY A 118 3.91 -24.40 1.55
CA GLY A 118 2.53 -23.93 1.57
C GLY A 118 1.92 -23.83 2.97
N LYS A 119 2.20 -24.80 3.85
CA LYS A 119 1.72 -24.79 5.24
C LYS A 119 2.33 -23.65 6.04
N LYS A 120 3.61 -23.35 5.81
CA LYS A 120 4.28 -22.22 6.47
C LYS A 120 3.72 -20.89 6.00
N LEU A 121 3.59 -20.70 4.68
CA LEU A 121 2.95 -19.50 4.11
C LEU A 121 1.54 -19.28 4.66
N TYR A 122 0.76 -20.36 4.77
CA TYR A 122 -0.57 -20.33 5.36
C TYR A 122 -0.54 -19.85 6.82
N ASN A 123 0.32 -20.44 7.64
CA ASN A 123 0.44 -20.07 9.05
C ASN A 123 0.91 -18.62 9.23
N ASP A 124 1.84 -18.18 8.39
CA ASP A 124 2.46 -16.87 8.50
C ASP A 124 1.53 -15.73 8.05
N SER A 125 0.54 -16.00 7.18
CA SER A 125 -0.27 -14.91 6.59
C SER A 125 -1.75 -15.17 6.34
N CYS A 126 -2.20 -16.42 6.34
CA CYS A 126 -3.62 -16.74 6.14
C CYS A 126 -4.31 -17.08 7.47
N ALA A 127 -3.61 -17.79 8.37
CA ALA A 127 -4.15 -18.32 9.60
C ALA A 127 -4.59 -17.23 10.60
N GLY A 128 -4.06 -16.01 10.51
CA GLY A 128 -4.48 -14.90 11.36
C GLY A 128 -5.97 -14.54 11.20
N CYS A 129 -6.52 -14.75 10.00
CA CYS A 129 -7.94 -14.51 9.68
C CYS A 129 -8.72 -15.83 9.53
N HIS A 130 -8.14 -16.82 8.85
CA HIS A 130 -8.81 -18.08 8.53
C HIS A 130 -8.63 -19.18 9.58
N MET A 131 -7.95 -18.87 10.69
CA MET A 131 -7.58 -19.79 11.76
C MET A 131 -6.60 -20.88 11.34
N SER A 132 -5.95 -21.52 12.31
CA SER A 132 -4.83 -22.44 12.05
C SER A 132 -5.20 -23.68 11.23
N LYS A 133 -6.45 -24.15 11.29
CA LYS A 133 -6.92 -25.30 10.50
C LYS A 133 -7.95 -24.89 9.47
N GLY A 134 -8.03 -23.61 9.11
CA GLY A 134 -9.00 -23.14 8.13
C GLY A 134 -10.44 -23.15 8.62
N GLU A 135 -10.67 -23.10 9.94
CA GLU A 135 -12.03 -23.10 10.50
C GLU A 135 -12.78 -21.79 10.24
N GLY A 136 -12.08 -20.72 9.84
CA GLY A 136 -12.65 -19.38 9.76
C GLY A 136 -12.96 -18.81 11.13
N ALA A 137 -13.48 -17.58 11.14
CA ALA A 137 -13.80 -16.87 12.38
C ALA A 137 -15.01 -15.95 12.20
N GLN A 138 -15.76 -15.74 13.29
CA GLN A 138 -16.88 -14.82 13.34
C GLN A 138 -16.79 -13.98 14.63
N GLY A 139 -17.02 -12.68 14.52
CA GLY A 139 -16.94 -11.74 15.65
C GLY A 139 -16.95 -10.30 15.15
N ALA A 140 -15.85 -9.58 15.36
CA ALA A 140 -15.65 -8.23 14.80
C ALA A 140 -15.66 -8.20 13.25
N GLY A 141 -15.47 -9.36 12.61
CA GLY A 141 -15.62 -9.57 11.17
C GLY A 141 -16.08 -11.01 10.87
N TYR A 142 -16.36 -11.28 9.60
CA TYR A 142 -16.64 -12.63 9.10
C TYR A 142 -15.50 -13.10 8.20
N TYR A 143 -14.84 -14.17 8.61
CA TYR A 143 -13.76 -14.81 7.86
C TYR A 143 -14.20 -16.23 7.50
N PRO A 144 -14.35 -16.54 6.20
CA PRO A 144 -14.96 -17.79 5.79
C PRO A 144 -14.06 -18.99 6.13
N PRO A 145 -14.66 -20.15 6.49
CA PRO A 145 -13.93 -21.40 6.63
C PRO A 145 -13.33 -21.82 5.28
N LEU A 146 -12.08 -22.24 5.32
CA LEU A 146 -11.37 -22.81 4.17
C LEU A 146 -11.35 -24.34 4.23
N ALA A 147 -11.34 -24.95 5.41
CA ALA A 147 -11.40 -26.40 5.54
C ALA A 147 -12.83 -26.93 5.37
N ASN A 148 -12.95 -28.16 4.85
CA ASN A 148 -14.24 -28.81 4.54
C ASN A 148 -15.19 -27.94 3.69
N ASN A 149 -14.63 -27.17 2.75
CA ASN A 149 -15.36 -26.22 1.92
C ASN A 149 -15.28 -26.61 0.44
N SER A 150 -16.42 -26.97 -0.15
CA SER A 150 -16.51 -27.38 -1.56
C SER A 150 -16.05 -26.32 -2.55
N LYS A 151 -16.08 -25.02 -2.18
CA LYS A 151 -15.53 -23.95 -3.03
C LYS A 151 -14.03 -24.10 -3.25
N MET A 152 -13.32 -24.76 -2.33
CA MET A 152 -11.88 -24.99 -2.44
C MET A 152 -11.53 -26.08 -3.47
N GLN A 153 -12.52 -26.72 -4.09
CA GLN A 153 -12.28 -27.69 -5.16
C GLN A 153 -11.66 -27.05 -6.41
N SER A 154 -12.01 -25.79 -6.71
CA SER A 154 -11.40 -25.11 -7.86
C SER A 154 -10.09 -24.45 -7.45
N LYS A 155 -8.96 -25.02 -7.88
CA LYS A 155 -7.65 -24.38 -7.69
C LYS A 155 -7.58 -22.97 -8.29
N TYR A 156 -8.21 -22.75 -9.44
CA TYR A 156 -8.22 -21.45 -10.09
C TYR A 156 -9.05 -20.42 -9.32
N TYR A 157 -10.12 -20.85 -8.65
CA TYR A 157 -10.86 -19.99 -7.73
C TYR A 157 -9.96 -19.52 -6.59
N ILE A 158 -9.27 -20.44 -5.92
CA ILE A 158 -8.36 -20.09 -4.82
C ILE A 158 -7.25 -19.15 -5.31
N ILE A 159 -6.59 -19.49 -6.42
CA ILE A 159 -5.53 -18.63 -7.00
C ILE A 159 -6.07 -17.22 -7.27
N SER A 160 -7.26 -17.10 -7.87
CA SER A 160 -7.83 -15.79 -8.20
C SER A 160 -8.09 -14.94 -6.95
N VAL A 161 -8.58 -15.55 -5.87
CA VAL A 161 -8.85 -14.86 -4.60
C VAL A 161 -7.56 -14.46 -3.90
N VAL A 162 -6.55 -15.33 -3.86
CA VAL A 162 -5.24 -14.99 -3.27
C VAL A 162 -4.56 -13.88 -4.07
N MET A 163 -4.61 -13.95 -5.39
CA MET A 163 -4.00 -12.96 -6.27
C MET A 163 -4.68 -11.60 -6.11
N ASN A 164 -6.01 -11.55 -6.11
CA ASN A 164 -6.74 -10.30 -6.29
C ASN A 164 -7.34 -9.74 -5.00
N GLY A 165 -7.41 -10.54 -3.94
CA GLY A 165 -8.23 -10.23 -2.78
C GLY A 165 -9.72 -10.47 -3.06
N LEU A 166 -10.51 -10.43 -1.98
CA LEU A 166 -11.97 -10.60 -2.06
C LEU A 166 -12.65 -10.15 -0.76
N ARG A 167 -13.60 -9.21 -0.86
CA ARG A 167 -14.48 -8.76 0.24
C ARG A 167 -13.70 -8.38 1.49
N GLY A 168 -12.69 -7.54 1.32
CA GLY A 168 -11.78 -7.10 2.39
C GLY A 168 -10.60 -8.04 2.69
N MET A 169 -10.51 -9.22 2.05
CA MET A 169 -9.26 -9.99 2.01
C MET A 169 -8.24 -9.24 1.12
N PRO A 170 -7.02 -8.95 1.61
CA PRO A 170 -6.01 -8.23 0.83
C PRO A 170 -5.52 -9.06 -0.36
N SER A 171 -5.08 -8.36 -1.41
CA SER A 171 -4.37 -8.97 -2.54
C SER A 171 -2.94 -9.37 -2.14
N PHE A 172 -2.52 -10.57 -2.52
CA PHE A 172 -1.15 -11.05 -2.35
C PHE A 172 -0.31 -10.97 -3.64
N HIS A 173 -0.85 -10.40 -4.72
CA HIS A 173 -0.19 -10.30 -6.03
C HIS A 173 1.23 -9.75 -5.93
N SER A 174 1.40 -8.60 -5.28
CA SER A 174 2.71 -7.94 -5.15
C SER A 174 3.58 -8.51 -4.03
N MET A 175 3.03 -9.34 -3.15
CA MET A 175 3.71 -9.85 -1.97
C MET A 175 4.31 -11.25 -2.17
N MET A 176 3.65 -12.09 -2.98
CA MET A 176 4.05 -13.47 -3.25
C MET A 176 4.30 -13.71 -4.75
N ASN A 177 5.37 -14.43 -5.05
CA ASN A 177 5.63 -14.93 -6.41
C ASN A 177 4.70 -16.13 -6.77
N ASP A 178 4.82 -16.63 -7.99
CA ASP A 178 3.95 -17.70 -8.50
C ASP A 178 4.12 -19.02 -7.77
N GLU A 179 5.36 -19.36 -7.40
CA GLU A 179 5.67 -20.57 -6.64
C GLU A 179 5.03 -20.52 -5.25
N GLN A 180 5.04 -19.36 -4.61
CA GLN A 180 4.47 -19.13 -3.28
C GLN A 180 2.95 -19.18 -3.30
N ILE A 181 2.31 -18.50 -4.25
CA ILE A 181 0.86 -18.56 -4.41
C ILE A 181 0.42 -19.99 -4.75
N ALA A 182 1.15 -20.70 -5.61
CA ALA A 182 0.86 -22.09 -5.93
C ALA A 182 0.98 -22.99 -4.70
N ALA A 183 2.04 -22.82 -3.90
CA ALA A 183 2.27 -23.62 -2.70
C ALA A 183 1.19 -23.42 -1.64
N VAL A 184 0.83 -22.16 -1.30
CA VAL A 184 -0.24 -21.90 -0.32
C VAL A 184 -1.60 -22.38 -0.84
N THR A 185 -1.85 -22.25 -2.13
CA THR A 185 -3.07 -22.76 -2.76
C THR A 185 -3.13 -24.28 -2.71
N GLN A 186 -2.01 -24.98 -2.97
CA GLN A 186 -1.91 -26.44 -2.82
C GLN A 186 -2.25 -26.89 -1.40
N TYR A 187 -1.73 -26.19 -0.38
CA TYR A 187 -2.03 -26.50 1.02
C TYR A 187 -3.53 -26.36 1.33
N VAL A 188 -4.17 -25.27 0.89
CA VAL A 188 -5.61 -25.08 1.09
C VAL A 188 -6.43 -26.10 0.30
N HIS A 189 -6.08 -26.33 -0.96
CA HIS A 189 -6.81 -27.24 -1.85
C HIS A 189 -6.69 -28.71 -1.40
N SER A 190 -5.49 -29.16 -1.05
CA SER A 190 -5.23 -30.57 -0.75
C SER A 190 -5.18 -30.85 0.74
N ASP A 191 -4.30 -30.19 1.51
CA ASP A 191 -4.10 -30.57 2.91
C ASP A 191 -5.31 -30.22 3.79
N LEU A 192 -6.02 -29.11 3.51
CA LEU A 192 -7.23 -28.71 4.26
C LEU A 192 -8.54 -29.31 3.73
N ASN A 193 -8.57 -29.82 2.50
CA ASN A 193 -9.82 -30.26 1.84
C ASN A 193 -9.75 -31.61 1.11
N ALA A 194 -8.60 -32.28 1.13
CA ALA A 194 -8.34 -33.59 0.53
C ALA A 194 -8.57 -33.67 -1.00
N PHE A 195 -8.54 -32.55 -1.71
CA PHE A 195 -8.58 -32.58 -3.17
C PHE A 195 -7.22 -32.99 -3.75
N THR A 196 -7.25 -33.70 -4.88
CA THR A 196 -6.09 -34.38 -5.45
C THR A 196 -5.42 -33.63 -6.60
N ASP A 197 -6.03 -32.55 -7.09
CA ASP A 197 -5.45 -31.81 -8.21
C ASP A 197 -4.17 -31.10 -7.76
N THR A 198 -3.15 -31.17 -8.60
CA THR A 198 -1.91 -30.45 -8.35
C THR A 198 -2.04 -29.00 -8.81
N VAL A 199 -1.59 -28.09 -7.95
CA VAL A 199 -1.46 -26.65 -8.22
C VAL A 199 0.00 -26.35 -8.54
N THR A 200 0.25 -25.73 -9.70
CA THR A 200 1.60 -25.40 -10.16
C THR A 200 1.78 -23.90 -10.34
N ALA A 201 3.02 -23.43 -10.32
CA ALA A 201 3.35 -22.03 -10.64
C ALA A 201 2.81 -21.61 -12.01
N ALA A 202 2.78 -22.51 -13.00
CA ALA A 202 2.20 -22.25 -14.31
C ALA A 202 0.69 -21.96 -14.25
N ASN A 203 -0.05 -22.59 -13.33
CA ASN A 203 -1.46 -22.27 -13.13
C ASN A 203 -1.65 -20.84 -12.59
N VAL A 204 -0.71 -20.36 -11.78
CA VAL A 204 -0.72 -19.01 -11.22
C VAL A 204 -0.32 -17.99 -12.28
N ALA A 205 0.78 -18.25 -12.99
CA ALA A 205 1.28 -17.39 -14.07
C ALA A 205 0.21 -17.14 -15.14
N GLN A 206 -0.64 -18.14 -15.45
CA GLN A 206 -1.76 -17.98 -16.38
C GLN A 206 -2.78 -16.93 -15.94
N LEU A 207 -2.97 -16.75 -14.63
CA LEU A 207 -3.94 -15.80 -14.06
C LEU A 207 -3.30 -14.48 -13.62
N ARG A 208 -1.96 -14.38 -13.63
CA ARG A 208 -1.27 -13.19 -13.17
C ARG A 208 -1.35 -12.08 -14.22
N HIS A 209 -2.09 -11.03 -13.87
CA HIS A 209 -2.03 -9.72 -14.54
C HIS A 209 -0.82 -8.90 -14.07
N GLU A 210 -0.44 -7.87 -14.83
CA GLU A 210 0.71 -7.00 -14.52
C GLU A 210 0.52 -6.20 -13.22
N PHE A 211 -0.70 -5.72 -12.97
CA PHE A 211 -1.03 -4.90 -11.80
C PHE A 211 -2.20 -5.51 -11.03
N PRO A 212 -2.21 -5.45 -9.68
CA PRO A 212 -3.39 -5.83 -8.90
C PRO A 212 -4.59 -4.94 -9.24
N PRO A 213 -5.83 -5.40 -9.03
CA PRO A 213 -7.00 -4.59 -9.32
C PRO A 213 -7.02 -3.36 -8.40
N GLY A 214 -7.38 -2.19 -8.96
CA GLY A 214 -7.42 -0.92 -8.24
C GLY A 214 -8.56 -0.78 -7.21
N SER A 215 -9.51 -1.72 -7.22
CA SER A 215 -10.63 -1.87 -6.29
C SER A 215 -10.87 -3.34 -5.99
N ASP A 216 -11.64 -3.65 -4.94
CA ASP A 216 -12.02 -5.02 -4.61
C ASP A 216 -12.81 -5.64 -5.78
N PRO A 217 -12.43 -6.82 -6.31
CA PRO A 217 -13.12 -7.45 -7.44
C PRO A 217 -14.59 -7.82 -7.18
N SER A 218 -15.04 -7.70 -5.93
CA SER A 218 -16.44 -7.93 -5.55
C SER A 218 -17.31 -6.68 -5.50
N GLU A 219 -16.74 -5.50 -5.72
CA GLU A 219 -17.49 -4.25 -5.97
C GLU A 219 -17.88 -4.10 -7.45
#